data_AF-X0VMJ5-F1
#
_entry.id   AF-X0VMJ5-F1
#
_cell.length_a   1.000
_cell.length_b   1.000
_cell.length_c   1.000
_cell.angle_alpha   90.00
_cell.angle_beta   90.00
_cell.angle_gamma   90.00
#
_symmetry.space_group_name_H-M   'P 1'
#
loop_
_entity.id
_entity.type
_entity.pdbx_description
1 polymer ?
#
loop_
_entity_poly.entity_id
_entity_poly.type
_entity_poly.pdbx_seq_one_letter_code
_entity_poly.pdbx_strand_id
1 'polypeptide(L)'
;AIFETVEEEELLEEVMDWQRCLMLGFISAKVASKVSESYVGAAKKRNEFMAKKISETLKDDEAGLLFIRKEHSVQFPSDIEVFSIFPPALDEIHRWYRDQAMLRIEKLAEESKGKTEGEVEEIEKKTRKRTKRKPKR
;
A
#
# COMPACT_ATOMS: atom_id res chain seq x y z
N ALA A 1 15.35 27.55 1.15
CA ALA A 1 14.05 26.92 0.83
C ALA A 1 13.19 26.95 2.09
N ILE A 2 11.93 27.32 1.96
CA ILE A 2 10.93 27.29 3.05
C ILE A 2 10.18 25.96 2.91
N PHE A 3 9.95 25.28 4.03
CA PHE A 3 9.19 24.04 4.05
C PHE A 3 7.81 24.33 4.63
N GLU A 4 6.78 24.06 3.84
CA GLU A 4 5.39 24.25 4.22
C GLU A 4 4.68 22.90 4.27
N THR A 5 3.84 22.71 5.29
CA THR A 5 3.02 21.51 5.43
C THR A 5 1.76 21.67 4.57
N VAL A 6 1.68 20.90 3.49
CA VAL A 6 0.53 20.91 2.56
C VAL A 6 -0.62 20.00 3.01
N GLU A 7 -0.33 19.05 3.88
CA GLU A 7 -1.29 18.06 4.41
C GLU A 7 -1.84 18.48 5.76
N GLU A 8 -2.99 17.91 6.10
CA GLU A 8 -3.58 17.99 7.43
C GLU A 8 -3.66 16.56 7.98
N GLU A 9 -3.24 16.40 9.23
CA GLU A 9 -3.02 15.08 9.84
C GLU A 9 -4.33 14.30 9.97
N GLU A 10 -5.40 14.94 10.45
CA GLU A 10 -6.70 14.29 10.67
C GLU A 10 -7.31 13.80 9.36
N LEU A 11 -7.29 14.63 8.30
CA LEU A 11 -7.76 14.28 6.96
C LEU A 11 -6.92 13.17 6.34
N LEU A 12 -5.60 13.17 6.55
CA LEU A 12 -4.72 12.13 6.05
C LEU A 12 -5.00 10.80 6.74
N GLU A 13 -5.10 10.79 8.06
CA GLU A 13 -5.41 9.61 8.86
C GLU A 13 -6.77 9.03 8.49
N GLU A 14 -7.80 9.87 8.35
CA GLU A 14 -9.15 9.43 7.94
C GLU A 14 -9.11 8.73 6.58
N VAL A 15 -8.43 9.32 5.58
CA VAL A 15 -8.28 8.72 4.25
C VAL A 15 -7.54 7.38 4.33
N MET A 16 -6.48 7.30 5.14
CA MET A 16 -5.71 6.09 5.33
C MET A 16 -6.54 4.98 5.98
N ASP A 17 -7.33 5.29 6.98
CA ASP A 17 -8.20 4.32 7.65
C ASP A 17 -9.29 3.80 6.72
N TRP A 18 -9.96 4.68 5.97
CA TRP A 18 -10.93 4.25 4.96
C TRP A 18 -10.29 3.39 3.87
N GLN A 19 -9.08 3.73 3.42
CA GLN A 19 -8.34 2.93 2.46
C GLN A 19 -7.99 1.55 3.02
N ARG A 20 -7.55 1.46 4.27
CA ARG A 20 -7.28 0.17 4.94
C ARG A 20 -8.54 -0.68 5.02
N CYS A 21 -9.68 -0.08 5.36
CA CYS A 21 -10.97 -0.77 5.36
C CYS A 21 -11.29 -1.36 3.98
N LEU A 22 -11.08 -0.61 2.89
CA LEU A 22 -11.26 -1.12 1.52
C LEU A 22 -10.37 -2.32 1.21
N MET A 23 -9.11 -2.29 1.68
CA MET A 23 -8.16 -3.39 1.44
C MET A 23 -8.49 -4.69 2.18
N LEU A 24 -9.23 -4.63 3.30
CA LEU A 24 -9.67 -5.83 4.01
C LEU A 24 -10.69 -6.66 3.21
N GLY A 25 -11.42 -6.01 2.30
CA GLY A 25 -12.51 -6.61 1.55
C GLY A 25 -13.78 -6.79 2.39
N PHE A 26 -14.93 -6.86 1.71
CA PHE A 26 -16.24 -6.97 2.37
C PHE A 26 -17.10 -8.03 1.71
N ILE A 27 -17.85 -8.78 2.53
CA ILE A 27 -18.88 -9.71 2.05
C ILE A 27 -20.16 -8.94 1.66
N SER A 28 -20.50 -7.89 2.42
CA SER A 28 -21.71 -7.09 2.20
C SER A 28 -21.45 -5.97 1.20
N ALA A 29 -22.13 -6.02 0.05
CA ALA A 29 -22.09 -4.95 -0.95
C ALA A 29 -22.56 -3.59 -0.40
N LYS A 30 -23.54 -3.59 0.51
CA LYS A 30 -24.03 -2.36 1.16
C LYS A 30 -22.96 -1.71 2.03
N VAL A 31 -22.22 -2.52 2.78
CA VAL A 31 -21.10 -2.01 3.60
C VAL A 31 -19.97 -1.53 2.70
N ALA A 32 -19.63 -2.29 1.65
CA ALA A 32 -18.62 -1.89 0.67
C ALA A 32 -18.92 -0.53 0.03
N SER A 33 -20.17 -0.29 -0.39
CA SER A 33 -20.61 1.00 -0.93
C SER A 33 -20.41 2.12 0.09
N LYS A 34 -20.83 1.91 1.34
CA LYS A 34 -20.74 2.96 2.36
C LYS A 34 -19.29 3.33 2.69
N VAL A 35 -18.42 2.34 2.81
CA VAL A 35 -16.99 2.57 3.03
C VAL A 35 -16.35 3.27 1.83
N SER A 36 -16.71 2.86 0.61
CA SER A 36 -16.23 3.52 -0.61
C SER A 36 -16.67 4.98 -0.71
N GLU A 37 -17.92 5.29 -0.38
CA GLU A 37 -18.43 6.67 -0.34
C GLU A 37 -17.68 7.50 0.69
N SER A 38 -17.46 6.97 1.90
CA SER A 38 -16.67 7.65 2.93
C SER A 38 -15.24 7.90 2.49
N TYR A 39 -14.58 6.91 1.88
CA TYR A 39 -13.23 7.04 1.33
C TYR A 39 -13.16 8.16 0.28
N VAL A 40 -14.05 8.14 -0.71
CA VAL A 40 -14.09 9.16 -1.77
C VAL A 40 -14.36 10.54 -1.19
N GLY A 41 -15.27 10.64 -0.22
CA GLY A 41 -15.57 11.88 0.48
C GLY A 41 -14.37 12.44 1.24
N ALA A 42 -13.70 11.62 2.04
CA ALA A 42 -12.51 12.01 2.79
C ALA A 42 -11.34 12.40 1.85
N ALA A 43 -11.11 11.62 0.80
CA ALA A 43 -10.07 11.90 -0.19
C ALA A 43 -10.32 13.22 -0.92
N LYS A 44 -11.58 13.52 -1.25
CA LYS A 44 -11.97 14.81 -1.83
C LYS A 44 -11.68 15.97 -0.87
N LYS A 45 -12.09 15.87 0.39
CA LYS A 45 -11.81 16.91 1.41
C LYS A 45 -10.32 17.17 1.57
N ARG A 46 -9.51 16.11 1.65
CA ARG A 46 -8.04 16.22 1.71
C ARG A 46 -7.47 16.96 0.49
N ASN A 47 -7.91 16.59 -0.71
CA ASN A 47 -7.43 17.24 -1.93
C ASN A 47 -7.83 18.72 -2.01
N GLU A 48 -9.05 19.06 -1.58
CA GLU A 48 -9.53 20.46 -1.50
C GLU A 48 -8.72 21.27 -0.48
N PHE A 49 -8.41 20.67 0.68
CA PHE A 49 -7.56 21.29 1.69
C PHE A 49 -6.15 21.55 1.14
N MET A 50 -5.53 20.57 0.49
CA MET A 50 -4.22 20.72 -0.13
C MET A 50 -4.21 21.84 -1.18
N ALA A 51 -5.21 21.86 -2.08
CA ALA A 51 -5.34 22.90 -3.09
C ALA A 51 -5.44 24.30 -2.47
N LYS A 52 -6.26 24.43 -1.41
CA LYS A 52 -6.38 25.67 -0.64
C LYS A 52 -5.05 26.06 0.01
N LYS A 53 -4.34 25.12 0.64
CA LYS A 53 -3.03 25.39 1.24
C LYS A 53 -2.00 25.85 0.24
N ILE A 54 -1.98 25.26 -0.95
CA ILE A 54 -1.08 25.68 -2.03
C ILE A 54 -1.39 27.13 -2.43
N SER A 55 -2.67 27.47 -2.62
CA SER A 55 -3.06 28.86 -2.95
C SER A 55 -2.75 29.87 -1.85
N GLU A 56 -2.77 29.46 -0.57
CA GLU A 56 -2.45 30.35 0.55
C GLU A 56 -0.94 30.54 0.76
N THR A 57 -0.14 29.53 0.41
CA THR A 57 1.31 29.49 0.70
C THR A 57 2.17 29.94 -0.46
N LEU A 58 1.73 29.69 -1.69
CA LEU A 58 2.41 30.14 -2.90
C LEU A 58 1.92 31.55 -3.26
N LYS A 59 2.76 32.56 -3.08
CA LYS A 59 2.43 33.95 -3.41
C LYS A 59 2.70 34.25 -4.88
N ASP A 60 2.28 35.44 -5.31
CA ASP A 60 2.60 35.99 -6.63
C ASP A 60 4.12 35.94 -6.89
N ASP A 61 4.52 35.50 -8.07
CA ASP A 61 5.91 35.34 -8.52
C ASP A 61 6.78 34.35 -7.74
N GLU A 62 6.18 33.45 -6.95
CA GLU A 62 6.89 32.36 -6.26
C GLU A 62 6.79 31.01 -6.99
N ALA A 63 7.79 30.16 -6.81
CA ALA A 63 7.81 28.79 -7.32
C ALA A 63 7.95 27.79 -6.17
N GLY A 64 7.15 26.73 -6.20
CA GLY A 64 7.14 25.65 -5.21
C GLY A 64 7.52 24.30 -5.81
N LEU A 65 8.05 23.41 -4.97
CA LEU A 65 8.25 22.00 -5.31
C LEU A 65 7.31 21.15 -4.47
N LEU A 66 6.42 20.39 -5.12
CA LEU A 66 5.47 19.51 -4.46
C LEU A 66 5.85 18.04 -4.68
N PHE A 67 6.01 17.30 -3.59
CA PHE A 67 6.17 15.85 -3.64
C PHE A 67 4.80 15.19 -3.44
N ILE A 68 4.29 14.58 -4.51
CA ILE A 68 2.97 13.94 -4.50
C ILE A 68 2.99 12.63 -5.28
N ARG A 69 2.10 11.69 -4.92
CA ARG A 69 1.95 10.44 -5.68
C ARG A 69 1.38 10.73 -7.06
N LYS A 70 1.72 9.88 -8.03
CA LYS A 70 1.27 9.99 -9.43
C LYS A 70 -0.25 10.08 -9.57
N GLU A 71 -0.98 9.16 -8.95
CA GLU A 71 -2.45 9.21 -8.89
C GLU A 71 -2.90 10.17 -7.77
N HIS A 72 -2.79 11.46 -8.00
CA HIS A 72 -3.44 12.49 -7.18
C HIS A 72 -4.62 13.14 -7.92
N SER A 73 -5.62 13.57 -7.16
CA SER A 73 -6.79 14.27 -7.71
C SER A 73 -6.88 15.72 -7.25
N VAL A 74 -5.77 16.27 -6.72
CA VAL A 74 -5.64 17.70 -6.38
C VAL A 74 -5.89 18.54 -7.63
N GLN A 75 -6.86 19.44 -7.54
CA GLN A 75 -7.15 20.43 -8.57
C GLN A 75 -6.39 21.70 -8.21
N PHE A 76 -5.39 22.07 -9.01
CA PHE A 76 -4.63 23.29 -8.78
C PHE A 76 -5.42 24.51 -9.26
N PRO A 77 -5.27 25.66 -8.57
CA PRO A 77 -5.76 26.95 -9.04
C PRO A 77 -5.28 27.27 -10.48
N SER A 78 -6.11 27.96 -11.26
CA SER A 78 -5.86 28.25 -12.68
C SER A 78 -4.71 29.24 -12.92
N ASP A 79 -4.34 29.99 -11.90
CA ASP A 79 -3.24 30.94 -11.83
C ASP A 79 -1.87 30.28 -11.61
N ILE A 80 -1.83 28.97 -11.32
CA ILE A 80 -0.59 28.23 -11.08
C ILE A 80 -0.21 27.39 -12.30
N GLU A 81 1.01 27.57 -12.79
CA GLU A 81 1.58 26.71 -13.84
C GLU A 81 2.16 25.42 -13.23
N VAL A 82 1.70 24.27 -13.71
CA VAL A 82 2.05 22.96 -13.13
C VAL A 82 2.93 22.16 -14.07
N PHE A 83 4.16 21.88 -13.64
CA PHE A 83 5.09 21.00 -14.32
C PHE A 83 5.20 19.66 -13.57
N SER A 84 4.69 18.58 -14.17
CA SER A 84 4.81 17.24 -13.60
C SER A 84 6.14 16.59 -14.02
N ILE A 85 7.02 16.35 -13.06
CA ILE A 85 8.34 15.74 -13.29
C ILE A 85 8.30 14.29 -12.82
N PHE A 86 8.46 13.35 -13.75
CA PHE A 86 8.58 11.92 -13.46
C PHE A 86 10.01 11.46 -13.81
N PRO A 87 10.94 11.45 -12.85
CA PRO A 87 12.33 11.11 -13.14
C PRO A 87 12.45 9.62 -13.50
N PRO A 88 13.26 9.23 -14.52
CA PRO A 88 13.41 7.83 -14.93
C PRO A 88 14.00 6.94 -13.82
N ALA A 89 14.81 7.51 -12.93
CA ALA A 89 15.31 6.82 -11.74
C ALA A 89 14.19 6.34 -10.80
N LEU A 90 13.01 6.98 -10.82
CA LEU A 90 11.85 6.54 -10.04
C LEU A 90 11.36 5.15 -10.50
N ASP A 91 11.43 4.86 -11.80
CA ASP A 91 11.05 3.55 -12.33
C ASP A 91 12.02 2.45 -11.88
N GLU A 92 13.31 2.78 -11.73
CA GLU A 92 14.31 1.87 -11.18
C GLU A 92 14.02 1.53 -9.72
N ILE A 93 13.67 2.54 -8.90
CA ILE A 93 13.27 2.36 -7.50
C ILE A 93 12.00 1.50 -7.42
N HIS A 94 10.99 1.79 -8.24
CA HIS A 94 9.76 1.00 -8.29
C HIS A 94 10.01 -0.45 -8.71
N ARG A 95 10.89 -0.67 -9.70
CA ARG A 95 11.28 -2.03 -10.13
C ARG A 95 11.96 -2.78 -8.99
N TRP A 96 12.95 -2.16 -8.36
CA TRP A 96 13.66 -2.75 -7.24
C TRP A 96 12.72 -3.14 -6.10
N TYR A 97 11.75 -2.28 -5.74
CA TYR A 97 10.77 -2.59 -4.70
C TYR A 97 9.89 -3.80 -5.03
N ARG A 98 9.46 -3.94 -6.29
CA ARG A 98 8.72 -5.12 -6.76
C ARG A 98 9.56 -6.40 -6.70
N ASP A 99 10.82 -6.32 -7.13
CA ASP A 99 11.73 -7.46 -7.12
C ASP A 99 11.96 -7.95 -5.67
N GLN A 100 12.15 -7.02 -4.72
CA GLN A 100 12.27 -7.35 -3.30
C GLN A 100 11.01 -8.02 -2.73
N ALA A 101 9.82 -7.55 -3.12
CA ALA A 101 8.56 -8.16 -2.69
C ALA A 101 8.42 -9.60 -3.23
N MET A 102 8.76 -9.84 -4.50
CA MET A 102 8.72 -11.19 -5.09
C MET A 102 9.70 -12.14 -4.42
N LEU A 103 10.95 -11.72 -4.18
CA LEU A 103 11.95 -12.54 -3.47
C LEU A 103 11.47 -12.93 -2.07
N ARG A 104 10.78 -12.03 -1.35
CA ARG A 104 10.18 -12.34 -0.05
C ARG A 104 9.08 -13.38 -0.15
N ILE A 105 8.21 -13.29 -1.16
CA ILE A 105 7.12 -14.23 -1.40
C ILE A 105 7.68 -15.61 -1.75
N GLU A 106 8.67 -15.68 -2.63
CA GLU A 106 9.35 -16.93 -3.01
C GLU A 106 9.99 -17.60 -1.79
N LYS A 107 10.72 -16.83 -0.98
CA LYS A 107 11.35 -17.35 0.24
C LYS A 107 10.33 -17.90 1.24
N LEU A 108 9.20 -17.21 1.45
CA LEU A 108 8.10 -17.70 2.29
C LEU A 108 7.44 -18.96 1.71
N ALA A 109 7.34 -19.07 0.39
CA ALA A 109 6.83 -20.25 -0.29
C ALA A 109 7.77 -21.46 -0.18
N GLU A 110 9.09 -21.25 -0.21
CA GLU A 110 10.09 -22.30 -0.01
C GLU A 110 10.14 -22.78 1.45
N GLU A 111 10.10 -21.87 2.41
CA GLU A 111 10.08 -22.19 3.85
C GLU A 111 8.81 -22.97 4.25
N SER A 112 7.67 -22.69 3.61
CA SER A 112 6.42 -23.43 3.84
C SER A 112 6.44 -24.81 3.18
N LYS A 113 7.03 -24.97 1.99
CA LYS A 113 7.24 -26.30 1.36
C LYS A 113 8.19 -27.17 2.17
N GLY A 114 9.32 -26.63 2.63
CA GLY A 114 10.29 -27.37 3.44
C GLY A 114 9.73 -27.87 4.79
N LYS A 115 8.87 -27.09 5.45
CA LYS A 115 8.16 -27.54 6.66
C LYS A 115 7.17 -28.67 6.36
N THR A 116 6.43 -28.55 5.27
CA THR A 116 5.45 -29.57 4.85
C THR A 116 6.14 -30.89 4.50
N GLU A 117 7.27 -30.85 3.78
CA GLU A 117 8.06 -32.04 3.44
C GLU A 117 8.70 -32.68 4.68
N GLY A 118 9.20 -31.88 5.63
CA GLY A 118 9.75 -32.36 6.90
C GLY A 118 8.73 -33.07 7.79
N GLU A 119 7.51 -32.52 7.92
CA GLU A 119 6.42 -33.16 8.66
C GLU A 119 5.98 -34.47 8.00
N VAL A 120 5.87 -34.51 6.66
CA VAL A 120 5.51 -35.72 5.91
C VAL A 120 6.57 -36.82 6.10
N GLU A 121 7.86 -36.48 6.03
CA GLU A 121 8.95 -37.44 6.22
C GLU A 121 9.01 -37.99 7.67
N GLU A 122 8.67 -37.17 8.67
CA GLU A 122 8.60 -37.59 10.07
C GLU A 122 7.39 -38.53 10.34
N ILE A 123 6.25 -38.25 9.70
CA ILE A 123 5.05 -39.09 9.75
C ILE A 123 5.31 -40.45 9.07
N GLU A 124 6.02 -40.48 7.93
CA GLU A 124 6.44 -41.71 7.26
C GLU A 124 7.44 -42.53 8.09
N LYS A 125 8.41 -41.88 8.75
CA LYS A 125 9.37 -42.54 9.65
C LYS A 125 8.67 -43.13 10.87
N LYS A 126 7.67 -42.45 11.43
CA LYS A 126 6.84 -42.95 12.56
C LYS A 126 5.94 -44.12 12.14
N THR A 127 5.32 -44.07 10.97
CA THR A 127 4.47 -45.16 10.44
C THR A 127 5.29 -46.41 10.08
N ARG A 128 6.47 -46.27 9.46
CA ARG A 128 7.40 -47.39 9.19
C ARG A 128 7.97 -48.04 10.46
N LYS A 129 8.25 -47.26 11.52
CA LYS A 129 8.67 -47.81 12.83
C LYS A 129 7.54 -48.59 13.52
N ARG A 130 6.28 -48.21 13.34
CA ARG A 130 5.11 -48.95 13.85
C ARG A 130 4.89 -50.29 13.14
N THR A 131 5.10 -50.37 11.82
CA THR A 131 4.95 -51.62 11.05
C THR A 131 6.07 -52.63 11.31
N LYS A 132 7.30 -52.18 11.60
CA LYS A 132 8.44 -53.06 11.95
C LYS A 132 8.37 -53.66 13.37
N ARG A 133 7.47 -53.19 14.25
CA ARG A 133 7.34 -53.64 15.65
C ARG A 133 6.30 -54.75 15.87
N LYS A 134 5.79 -55.42 14.83
CA LYS A 134 5.08 -56.69 14.98
C LYS A 134 6.04 -57.86 14.70
N PRO A 135 6.61 -58.53 15.72
CA PRO A 135 7.19 -59.84 15.53
C PRO A 135 6.08 -60.89 15.44
N LYS A 136 6.46 -61.98 14.78
CA LYS A 136 5.71 -63.14 14.32
C LYS A 136 4.93 -63.88 15.42
N ARG A 137 3.88 -64.55 14.93
CA ARG A 137 3.09 -65.63 15.55
C ARG A 137 3.87 -66.49 16.52
#